data_AF-A0AAJ5RJB9-F1
#
_entry.id   AF-A0AAJ5RJB9-F1
#
_cell.length_a   1.000
_cell.length_b   1.000
_cell.length_c   1.000
_cell.angle_alpha   90.00
_cell.angle_beta   90.00
_cell.angle_gamma   90.00
#
_symmetry.space_group_name_H-M   'P 1'
#
loop_
_entity.id
_entity.type
_entity.pdbx_description
1 polymer ?
#
loop_
_entity_poly.entity_id
_entity_poly.type
_entity_poly.pdbx_seq_one_letter_code
_entity_poly.pdbx_strand_id
1 'polypeptide(L)'
;MIVNGIEIDLANLEKPLLLISEEDEHLFQRLIHSTIEHELIQCQLALSTRKSISLVKDIWLALYRDRDKLYVNSGHAMLFPIRLILFELVTQAEYFQRLAEKSRDDECLSLIYAVILLQFVLQWLKDRFSNNQEVYGSLKLLYRVSDDEVLDEEFFETREQKIAEAVAVKAIRFEVRENNQEFASLLYQSYNLIVFLHSKANEEDGEESILPSLRHIAEPLKQFYKERYTTNNPSFTG
;
A
#
# COMPACT_ATOMS: atom_id res chain seq x y z
N MET A 1 -15.57 1.78 -10.93
CA MET A 1 -15.53 0.50 -10.17
C MET A 1 -15.80 0.82 -8.71
N ILE A 2 -16.64 0.08 -8.00
CA ILE A 2 -16.97 0.40 -6.60
C ILE A 2 -16.04 -0.36 -5.65
N VAL A 3 -15.35 0.34 -4.76
CA VAL A 3 -14.55 -0.26 -3.68
C VAL A 3 -15.00 0.30 -2.35
N ASN A 4 -15.37 -0.57 -1.41
CA ASN A 4 -15.89 -0.19 -0.09
C ASN A 4 -17.00 0.88 -0.15
N GLY A 5 -17.85 0.83 -1.18
CA GLY A 5 -18.96 1.78 -1.39
C GLY A 5 -18.57 3.11 -2.05
N ILE A 6 -17.32 3.28 -2.49
CA ILE A 6 -16.83 4.46 -3.20
C ILE A 6 -16.59 4.11 -4.67
N GLU A 7 -17.10 4.92 -5.59
CA GLU A 7 -16.79 4.77 -7.01
C GLU A 7 -15.38 5.28 -7.31
N ILE A 8 -14.51 4.39 -7.76
CA ILE A 8 -13.13 4.65 -8.16
C ILE A 8 -13.01 4.45 -9.67
N ASP A 9 -12.48 5.48 -10.35
CA ASP A 9 -12.07 5.40 -11.74
C ASP A 9 -10.59 5.02 -11.85
N LEU A 10 -10.33 3.80 -12.30
CA LEU A 10 -8.97 3.27 -12.48
C LEU A 10 -8.26 3.88 -13.70
N ALA A 11 -8.98 4.39 -14.69
CA ALA A 11 -8.37 5.04 -15.85
C ALA A 11 -7.73 6.37 -15.45
N ASN A 12 -8.28 7.00 -14.41
CA ASN A 12 -7.84 8.28 -13.89
C ASN A 12 -6.99 8.13 -12.63
N LEU A 13 -6.31 7.02 -12.34
CA LEU A 13 -5.40 6.97 -11.18
C LEU A 13 -4.34 8.08 -11.23
N GLU A 14 -3.89 8.54 -10.07
CA GLU A 14 -2.76 9.49 -10.03
C GLU A 14 -1.54 8.89 -10.76
N LYS A 15 -0.69 9.76 -11.30
CA LYS A 15 0.54 9.32 -11.97
C LYS A 15 1.47 8.58 -10.98
N PRO A 16 2.19 7.53 -11.42
CA PRO A 16 3.16 6.84 -10.58
C PRO A 16 4.36 7.73 -10.25
N LEU A 17 5.00 7.46 -9.09
CA LEU A 17 6.28 8.06 -8.70
C LEU A 17 7.42 7.63 -9.63
N LEU A 18 7.29 6.42 -10.17
CA LEU A 18 8.25 5.80 -11.09
C LEU A 18 7.78 5.96 -12.54
N LEU A 19 8.73 6.07 -13.45
CA LEU A 19 8.42 6.08 -14.89
C LEU A 19 7.69 4.79 -15.26
N ILE A 20 6.52 4.95 -15.90
CA ILE A 20 5.69 3.85 -16.35
C ILE A 20 5.58 3.88 -17.87
N SER A 21 5.70 2.71 -18.51
CA SER A 21 5.36 2.56 -19.92
C SER A 21 3.83 2.45 -20.09
N GLU A 22 3.31 2.69 -21.30
CA GLU A 22 1.89 2.44 -21.59
C GLU A 22 1.50 0.97 -21.36
N GLU A 23 2.42 0.05 -21.67
CA GLU A 23 2.23 -1.39 -21.44
C GLU A 23 2.11 -1.70 -19.95
N ASP A 24 2.95 -1.12 -19.09
CA ASP A 24 2.89 -1.31 -17.64
C ASP A 24 1.61 -0.74 -17.03
N GLU A 25 1.13 0.42 -17.50
CA GLU A 25 -0.12 1.01 -17.02
C GLU A 25 -1.31 0.13 -17.39
N HIS A 26 -1.37 -0.35 -18.63
CA HIS A 26 -2.41 -1.29 -19.05
C HIS A 26 -2.34 -2.63 -18.30
N LEU A 27 -1.14 -3.13 -18.05
CA LEU A 27 -0.94 -4.36 -17.27
C LEU A 27 -1.46 -4.18 -15.84
N PHE A 28 -1.05 -3.11 -15.17
CA PHE A 28 -1.51 -2.79 -13.82
C PHE A 28 -3.03 -2.67 -13.76
N GLN A 29 -3.65 -1.93 -14.69
CA GLN A 29 -5.09 -1.76 -14.77
C GLN A 29 -5.83 -3.10 -14.90
N ARG A 30 -5.34 -4.00 -15.76
CA ARG A 30 -5.94 -5.34 -15.93
C ARG A 30 -5.85 -6.17 -14.65
N LEU A 31 -4.71 -6.15 -13.98
CA LEU A 31 -4.50 -6.92 -12.76
C LEU A 31 -5.33 -6.37 -11.59
N ILE A 32 -5.29 -5.05 -11.37
CA ILE A 32 -5.96 -4.41 -10.23
C ILE A 32 -7.48 -4.47 -10.37
N HIS A 33 -8.00 -4.33 -11.59
CA HIS A 33 -9.44 -4.44 -11.85
C HIS A 33 -9.94 -5.83 -11.50
N SER A 34 -9.29 -6.87 -12.05
CA SER A 34 -9.65 -8.26 -11.76
C SER A 34 -9.52 -8.59 -10.27
N THR A 35 -8.46 -8.09 -9.62
CA THR A 35 -8.21 -8.29 -8.19
C THR A 35 -9.36 -7.78 -7.32
N ILE A 36 -9.90 -6.61 -7.67
CA ILE A 36 -10.97 -5.96 -6.92
C ILE A 36 -12.33 -6.57 -7.27
N GLU A 37 -12.62 -6.75 -8.56
CA GLU A 37 -13.89 -7.30 -9.05
C GLU A 37 -14.17 -8.71 -8.48
N HIS A 38 -13.14 -9.55 -8.41
CA HIS A 38 -13.26 -10.92 -7.93
C HIS A 38 -12.84 -11.10 -6.47
N GLU A 39 -12.58 -10.00 -5.76
CA GLU A 39 -12.11 -9.99 -4.36
C GLU A 39 -10.92 -10.92 -4.12
N LEU A 40 -9.98 -10.98 -5.07
CA LEU A 40 -8.84 -11.92 -5.02
C LEU A 40 -7.90 -11.65 -3.84
N ILE A 41 -7.86 -10.40 -3.35
CA ILE A 41 -7.06 -9.99 -2.20
C ILE A 41 -7.90 -9.08 -1.30
N GLN A 42 -8.24 -9.57 -0.10
CA GLN A 42 -9.04 -8.84 0.88
C GLN A 42 -8.18 -7.89 1.75
N CYS A 43 -7.59 -6.86 1.13
CA CYS A 43 -6.79 -5.82 1.79
C CYS A 43 -7.50 -4.47 1.73
N GLN A 44 -8.46 -4.26 2.63
CA GLN A 44 -9.40 -3.14 2.59
C GLN A 44 -8.74 -1.76 2.60
N LEU A 45 -7.60 -1.57 3.29
CA LEU A 45 -6.93 -0.25 3.35
C LEU A 45 -6.06 0.01 2.12
N ALA A 46 -5.36 -1.01 1.62
CA ALA A 46 -4.52 -0.85 0.43
C ALA A 46 -5.36 -0.51 -0.82
N LEU A 47 -6.57 -1.05 -0.90
CA LEU A 47 -7.43 -0.94 -2.06
C LEU A 47 -8.62 0.04 -1.87
N SER A 48 -8.73 0.75 -0.74
CA SER A 48 -9.92 1.55 -0.41
C SER A 48 -10.12 2.83 -1.24
N THR A 49 -9.04 3.44 -1.72
CA THR A 49 -9.09 4.78 -2.32
C THR A 49 -8.21 4.85 -3.56
N ARG A 50 -8.46 5.85 -4.41
CA ARG A 50 -7.59 6.14 -5.57
C ARG A 50 -6.14 6.34 -5.13
N LYS A 51 -5.92 7.01 -3.99
CA LYS A 51 -4.59 7.29 -3.42
C LYS A 51 -3.87 6.04 -2.93
N SER A 52 -4.55 5.17 -2.19
CA SER A 52 -3.97 3.93 -1.71
C SER A 52 -3.65 2.99 -2.88
N ILE A 53 -4.54 2.90 -3.88
CA ILE A 53 -4.30 2.13 -5.11
C ILE A 53 -3.11 2.71 -5.91
N SER A 54 -2.96 4.03 -5.96
CA SER A 54 -1.81 4.67 -6.60
C SER A 54 -0.49 4.34 -5.89
N LEU A 55 -0.49 4.27 -4.56
CA LEU A 55 0.67 3.81 -3.79
C LEU A 55 0.94 2.31 -3.98
N VAL A 56 -0.12 1.48 -4.13
CA VAL A 56 0.04 0.07 -4.58
C VAL A 56 0.75 0.04 -5.93
N LYS A 57 0.35 0.88 -6.89
CA LYS A 57 0.99 0.96 -8.22
C LYS A 57 2.49 1.25 -8.13
N ASP A 58 2.91 2.19 -7.27
CA ASP A 58 4.33 2.50 -7.10
C ASP A 58 5.12 1.34 -6.52
N ILE A 59 4.60 0.71 -5.47
CA ILE A 59 5.23 -0.42 -4.79
C ILE A 59 5.28 -1.63 -5.73
N TRP A 60 4.19 -1.90 -6.44
CA TRP A 60 4.12 -2.94 -7.46
C TRP A 60 5.18 -2.72 -8.53
N LEU A 61 5.27 -1.52 -9.11
CA LEU A 61 6.23 -1.22 -10.16
C LEU A 61 7.68 -1.37 -9.65
N ALA A 62 7.95 -0.96 -8.41
CA ALA A 62 9.25 -1.15 -7.77
C ALA A 62 9.60 -2.62 -7.49
N LEU A 63 8.61 -3.47 -7.22
CA LEU A 63 8.79 -4.93 -7.05
C LEU A 63 8.93 -5.65 -8.40
N TYR A 64 8.15 -5.23 -9.40
CA TYR A 64 8.05 -5.86 -10.71
C TYR A 64 9.29 -5.58 -11.57
N ARG A 65 9.74 -4.33 -11.63
CA ARG A 65 10.85 -3.87 -12.51
C ARG A 65 12.23 -3.88 -11.85
N ASP A 66 12.29 -4.11 -10.55
CA ASP A 66 13.50 -3.99 -9.72
C ASP A 66 14.10 -2.58 -9.64
N ARG A 67 14.82 -2.32 -8.54
CA ARG A 67 15.19 -0.99 -8.07
C ARG A 67 16.41 -0.36 -8.72
N ASP A 68 17.14 -1.10 -9.54
CA ASP A 68 18.41 -0.61 -10.09
C ASP A 68 18.23 0.62 -10.99
N LYS A 69 16.99 0.98 -11.32
CA LYS A 69 16.61 2.19 -12.05
C LYS A 69 15.37 2.87 -11.44
N LEU A 70 15.41 3.21 -10.14
CA LEU A 70 14.45 4.13 -9.52
C LEU A 70 14.59 5.54 -10.14
N TYR A 71 14.00 5.75 -11.32
CA TYR A 71 13.83 7.08 -11.89
C TYR A 71 12.59 7.72 -11.29
N VAL A 72 12.79 8.45 -10.19
CA VAL A 72 11.77 9.35 -9.66
C VAL A 72 11.63 10.51 -10.64
N ASN A 73 10.44 10.67 -11.23
CA ASN A 73 10.19 11.77 -12.17
C ASN A 73 10.32 13.12 -11.44
N SER A 74 11.42 13.84 -11.67
CA SER A 74 11.73 15.11 -11.02
C SER A 74 10.79 16.25 -11.41
N GLY A 75 10.08 16.13 -12.54
CA GLY A 75 9.01 17.05 -12.92
C GLY A 75 7.75 16.94 -12.04
N HIS A 76 7.69 15.92 -11.18
CA HIS A 76 6.57 15.62 -10.28
C HIS A 76 7.04 15.53 -8.83
N ALA A 77 8.11 16.24 -8.46
CA ALA A 77 8.65 16.30 -7.10
C ALA A 77 7.64 16.81 -6.03
N MET A 78 6.48 17.32 -6.47
CA MET A 78 5.30 17.64 -5.65
C MET A 78 4.21 16.57 -5.73
N LEU A 79 4.55 15.29 -5.94
CA LEU A 79 3.63 14.22 -5.60
C LEU A 79 3.47 14.18 -4.08
N PHE A 80 2.20 14.16 -3.64
CA PHE A 80 1.74 14.23 -2.25
C PHE A 80 2.78 13.70 -1.26
N PRO A 81 3.46 14.56 -0.48
CA PRO A 81 4.64 14.22 0.32
C PRO A 81 4.51 12.97 1.20
N ILE A 82 3.29 12.61 1.62
CA ILE A 82 2.98 11.38 2.34
C ILE A 82 3.27 10.12 1.51
N ARG A 83 2.80 10.08 0.26
CA ARG A 83 2.98 8.93 -0.65
C ARG A 83 4.47 8.68 -0.90
N LEU A 84 5.23 9.74 -1.16
CA LEU A 84 6.68 9.69 -1.35
C LEU A 84 7.38 9.12 -0.11
N ILE A 85 7.02 9.60 1.09
CA ILE A 85 7.66 9.14 2.33
C ILE A 85 7.32 7.68 2.62
N LEU A 86 6.07 7.26 2.43
CA LEU A 86 5.70 5.87 2.61
C LEU A 86 6.45 4.97 1.62
N PHE A 87 6.51 5.37 0.35
CA PHE A 87 7.31 4.67 -0.65
C PHE A 87 8.79 4.60 -0.25
N GLU A 88 9.39 5.71 0.16
CA GLU A 88 10.79 5.77 0.62
C GLU A 88 11.04 4.84 1.81
N LEU A 89 10.20 4.91 2.85
CA LEU A 89 10.37 4.12 4.07
C LEU A 89 10.22 2.62 3.82
N VAL A 90 9.26 2.24 2.98
CA VAL A 90 9.00 0.85 2.62
C VAL A 90 10.09 0.29 1.73
N THR A 91 10.53 1.08 0.74
CA THR A 91 11.61 0.66 -0.14
C THR A 91 12.96 0.67 0.59
N GLN A 92 13.27 1.52 1.55
CA GLN A 92 14.59 1.40 2.20
C GLN A 92 14.82 0.10 3.01
N ALA A 93 13.76 -0.67 3.30
CA ALA A 93 13.89 -1.92 4.05
C ALA A 93 14.49 -3.08 3.23
N GLU A 94 15.40 -3.82 3.87
CA GLU A 94 16.02 -5.04 3.33
C GLU A 94 14.97 -6.08 2.91
N TYR A 95 13.90 -6.23 3.69
CA TYR A 95 12.85 -7.20 3.40
C TYR A 95 12.12 -6.92 2.10
N PHE A 96 11.94 -5.64 1.74
CA PHE A 96 11.41 -5.30 0.44
C PHE A 96 12.38 -5.73 -0.65
N GLN A 97 13.67 -5.45 -0.53
CA GLN A 97 14.66 -5.82 -1.55
C GLN A 97 14.60 -7.33 -1.85
N ARG A 98 14.50 -8.14 -0.80
CA ARG A 98 14.32 -9.60 -0.92
C ARG A 98 13.00 -9.98 -1.59
N LEU A 99 11.91 -9.23 -1.40
CA LEU A 99 10.66 -9.45 -2.13
C LEU A 99 10.80 -9.07 -3.61
N ALA A 100 11.43 -7.94 -3.91
CA ALA A 100 11.64 -7.45 -5.27
C ALA A 100 12.44 -8.47 -6.08
N GLU A 101 13.52 -9.01 -5.51
CA GLU A 101 14.31 -10.08 -6.15
C GLU A 101 13.48 -11.34 -6.44
N LYS A 102 12.52 -11.67 -5.57
CA LYS A 102 11.67 -12.87 -5.70
C LYS A 102 10.52 -12.72 -6.69
N SER A 103 9.94 -11.53 -6.82
CA SER A 103 8.78 -11.27 -7.68
C SER A 103 9.12 -10.52 -8.96
N ARG A 104 10.42 -10.39 -9.27
CA ARG A 104 10.87 -9.69 -10.47
C ARG A 104 10.26 -10.34 -11.71
N ASP A 105 9.75 -9.50 -12.61
CA ASP A 105 9.12 -9.90 -13.86
C ASP A 105 7.89 -10.83 -13.68
N ASP A 106 7.40 -11.02 -12.46
CA ASP A 106 6.14 -11.71 -12.15
C ASP A 106 5.11 -10.67 -11.71
N GLU A 107 4.24 -10.27 -12.64
CA GLU A 107 3.29 -9.19 -12.45
C GLU A 107 2.22 -9.49 -11.39
N CYS A 108 1.80 -10.75 -11.27
CA CYS A 108 0.77 -11.18 -10.34
C CYS A 108 1.36 -11.25 -8.93
N LEU A 109 2.53 -11.87 -8.80
CA LEU A 109 3.19 -12.06 -7.51
C LEU A 109 3.64 -10.72 -6.93
N SER A 110 4.24 -9.86 -7.75
CA SER A 110 4.62 -8.51 -7.34
C SER A 110 3.42 -7.68 -6.88
N LEU A 111 2.25 -7.86 -7.51
CA LEU A 111 1.03 -7.15 -7.10
C LEU A 111 0.53 -7.65 -5.74
N ILE A 112 0.50 -8.98 -5.54
CA ILE A 112 0.12 -9.57 -4.25
C ILE A 112 1.03 -9.04 -3.14
N TYR A 113 2.34 -9.00 -3.38
CA TYR A 113 3.33 -8.52 -2.42
C TYR A 113 3.11 -7.04 -2.09
N ALA A 114 2.88 -6.21 -3.12
CA ALA A 114 2.61 -4.79 -2.95
C ALA A 114 1.37 -4.52 -2.09
N VAL A 115 0.26 -5.20 -2.41
CA VAL A 115 -1.03 -5.03 -1.72
C VAL A 115 -0.94 -5.46 -0.26
N ILE A 116 -0.34 -6.62 0.02
CA ILE A 116 -0.17 -7.13 1.40
C ILE A 116 0.75 -6.21 2.19
N LEU A 117 1.93 -5.86 1.65
CA LEU A 117 2.89 -5.01 2.34
C LEU A 117 2.27 -3.66 2.72
N LEU A 118 1.57 -3.02 1.76
CA LEU A 118 0.93 -1.74 2.01
C LEU A 118 -0.20 -1.84 3.03
N GLN A 119 -0.97 -2.94 3.04
CA GLN A 119 -2.03 -3.16 4.03
C GLN A 119 -1.48 -3.11 5.46
N PHE A 120 -0.33 -3.74 5.72
CA PHE A 120 0.31 -3.69 7.05
C PHE A 120 0.76 -2.28 7.42
N VAL A 121 1.38 -1.56 6.48
CA VAL A 121 1.86 -0.19 6.71
C VAL A 121 0.70 0.76 7.02
N LEU A 122 -0.36 0.72 6.21
CA LEU A 122 -1.53 1.58 6.40
C LEU A 122 -2.28 1.25 7.70
N GLN A 123 -2.37 -0.02 8.06
CA GLN A 123 -2.97 -0.44 9.33
C GLN A 123 -2.15 0.09 10.52
N TRP A 124 -0.83 -0.05 10.48
CA TRP A 124 0.06 0.46 11.53
C TRP A 124 -0.07 1.98 11.73
N LEU A 125 -0.10 2.74 10.63
CA LEU A 125 -0.29 4.21 10.69
C LEU A 125 -1.66 4.59 11.26
N LYS A 126 -2.71 3.87 10.83
CA LYS A 126 -4.07 4.09 11.33
C LYS A 126 -4.13 3.89 12.85
N ASP A 127 -3.50 2.84 13.36
CA ASP A 127 -3.49 2.53 14.80
C ASP A 127 -2.68 3.57 15.59
N ARG A 128 -1.50 3.95 15.09
CA ARG A 128 -0.64 4.96 15.73
C ARG A 128 -1.27 6.34 15.82
N PHE A 129 -1.95 6.78 14.77
CA PHE A 129 -2.54 8.12 14.73
C PHE A 129 -4.01 8.16 15.14
N SER A 130 -4.60 7.03 15.54
CA SER A 130 -6.01 6.93 15.98
C SER A 130 -6.37 7.94 17.08
N ASN A 131 -5.45 8.19 18.03
CA ASN A 131 -5.64 9.11 19.15
C ASN A 131 -5.05 10.51 18.91
N ASN A 132 -4.35 10.73 17.80
CA ASN A 132 -3.74 12.02 17.47
C ASN A 132 -4.67 12.82 16.54
N GLN A 133 -5.57 13.61 17.12
CA GLN A 133 -6.61 14.33 16.36
C GLN A 133 -6.05 15.32 15.33
N GLU A 134 -4.89 15.94 15.60
CA GLU A 134 -4.26 16.89 14.67
C GLU A 134 -3.73 16.17 13.42
N VAL A 135 -3.01 15.07 13.60
CA VAL A 135 -2.48 14.27 12.50
C VAL A 135 -3.62 13.55 11.77
N TYR A 136 -4.57 12.97 12.52
CA TYR A 136 -5.75 12.33 11.94
C TYR A 136 -6.61 13.32 11.15
N GLY A 137 -6.80 14.55 11.66
CA GLY A 137 -7.50 15.63 10.97
C GLY A 137 -6.77 16.04 9.68
N SER A 138 -5.45 16.15 9.74
CA SER A 138 -4.60 16.43 8.57
C SER A 138 -4.72 15.33 7.53
N LEU A 139 -4.55 14.06 7.91
CA LEU A 139 -4.74 12.91 7.03
C LEU A 139 -6.15 12.92 6.42
N LYS A 140 -7.19 13.14 7.23
CA LYS A 140 -8.58 13.17 6.76
C LYS A 140 -8.86 14.30 5.77
N LEU A 141 -8.32 15.50 6.01
CA LEU A 141 -8.40 16.62 5.06
C LEU A 141 -7.76 16.24 3.72
N LEU A 142 -6.59 15.63 3.81
CA LEU A 142 -5.79 15.14 2.69
C LEU A 142 -6.46 13.99 1.92
N TYR A 143 -7.27 13.16 2.58
CA TYR A 143 -8.03 12.09 1.94
C TYR A 143 -9.38 12.56 1.36
N ARG A 144 -10.08 13.51 2.00
CA ARG A 144 -11.44 13.94 1.58
C ARG A 144 -11.47 14.89 0.39
N VAL A 145 -10.57 15.85 0.31
CA VAL A 145 -10.65 16.93 -0.70
C VAL A 145 -10.40 16.42 -2.13
N SER A 146 -9.94 15.20 -2.30
CA SER A 146 -9.41 14.68 -3.57
C SER A 146 -10.14 13.48 -4.16
N ASP A 147 -10.94 12.75 -3.37
CA ASP A 147 -11.80 11.68 -3.89
C ASP A 147 -13.16 12.24 -4.37
N ASP A 148 -13.64 13.35 -3.76
CA ASP A 148 -14.91 13.99 -4.08
C ASP A 148 -14.82 15.07 -5.19
N GLU A 149 -13.63 15.62 -5.47
CA GLU A 149 -13.44 16.71 -6.44
C GLU A 149 -12.74 16.20 -7.72
N VAL A 150 -13.47 15.44 -8.53
CA VAL A 150 -13.11 15.19 -9.94
C VAL A 150 -13.49 16.43 -10.74
N LEU A 151 -12.57 17.40 -10.87
CA LEU A 151 -12.74 18.49 -11.82
C LEU A 151 -11.45 18.67 -12.63
N ASP A 152 -11.61 18.73 -13.95
CA ASP A 152 -10.60 19.03 -14.98
C ASP A 152 -9.97 20.44 -14.85
N GLU A 153 -10.01 21.06 -13.67
CA GLU A 153 -9.46 22.39 -13.42
C GLU A 153 -8.07 22.31 -12.78
N GLU A 154 -7.22 23.29 -13.10
CA GLU A 154 -5.92 23.48 -12.44
C GLU A 154 -6.14 23.60 -10.93
N PHE A 155 -5.88 22.50 -10.23
CA PHE A 155 -6.03 22.41 -8.78
C PHE A 155 -4.93 23.23 -8.11
N PHE A 156 -5.27 24.40 -7.58
CA PHE A 156 -4.34 25.17 -6.77
C PHE A 156 -4.37 24.64 -5.33
N GLU A 157 -3.25 24.03 -4.90
CA GLU A 157 -3.08 23.60 -3.51
C GLU A 157 -3.27 24.78 -2.55
N THR A 158 -4.21 24.62 -1.62
CA THR A 158 -4.48 25.62 -0.58
C THR A 158 -3.34 25.64 0.44
N ARG A 159 -3.22 26.77 1.16
CA ARG A 159 -2.25 26.89 2.25
C ARG A 159 -2.52 25.86 3.34
N GLU A 160 -3.79 25.60 3.62
CA GLU A 160 -4.27 24.64 4.61
C GLU A 160 -3.85 23.20 4.25
N GLN A 161 -3.96 22.83 2.97
CA GLN A 161 -3.47 21.53 2.48
C GLN A 161 -1.97 21.39 2.67
N LYS A 162 -1.18 22.40 2.30
CA LYS A 162 0.29 22.38 2.49
C LYS A 162 0.70 22.25 3.95
N ILE A 163 -0.03 22.91 4.85
CA ILE A 163 0.20 22.78 6.30
C ILE A 163 -0.14 21.37 6.77
N ALA A 164 -1.29 20.84 6.37
CA ALA A 164 -1.72 19.49 6.72
C ALA A 164 -0.73 18.43 6.21
N GLU A 165 -0.22 18.58 5.00
CA GLU A 165 0.84 17.72 4.45
C GLU A 165 2.10 17.79 5.29
N ALA A 166 2.59 18.99 5.60
CA ALA A 166 3.80 19.15 6.41
C ALA A 166 3.65 18.52 7.81
N VAL A 167 2.48 18.68 8.43
CA VAL A 167 2.15 18.05 9.73
C VAL A 167 2.17 16.53 9.63
N ALA A 168 1.47 15.96 8.65
CA ALA A 168 1.40 14.51 8.46
C ALA A 168 2.76 13.90 8.12
N VAL A 169 3.51 14.51 7.21
CA VAL A 169 4.89 14.15 6.84
C VAL A 169 5.79 14.10 8.07
N LYS A 170 5.79 15.18 8.86
CA LYS A 170 6.63 15.28 10.05
C LYS A 170 6.25 14.22 11.07
N ALA A 171 4.95 14.01 11.29
CA ALA A 171 4.45 13.01 12.22
C ALA A 171 4.85 11.58 11.81
N ILE A 172 4.67 11.21 10.53
CA ILE A 172 5.02 9.88 10.03
C ILE A 172 6.52 9.63 10.18
N ARG A 173 7.37 10.57 9.74
CA ARG A 173 8.84 10.40 9.86
C ARG A 173 9.28 10.32 11.32
N PHE A 174 8.69 11.12 12.20
CA PHE A 174 8.99 11.06 13.62
C PHE A 174 8.57 9.71 14.21
N GLU A 175 7.36 9.25 13.95
CA GLU A 175 6.83 7.99 14.49
C GLU A 175 7.68 6.79 14.06
N VAL A 176 8.05 6.73 12.78
CA VAL A 176 8.89 5.65 12.25
C VAL A 176 10.30 5.73 12.81
N ARG A 177 10.85 6.94 13.02
CA ARG A 177 12.18 7.10 13.63
C ARG A 177 12.19 6.63 15.09
N GLU A 178 11.21 7.03 15.88
CA GLU A 178 11.14 6.67 17.30
C GLU A 178 10.79 5.18 17.51
N ASN A 179 10.02 4.59 16.59
CA ASN A 179 9.59 3.19 16.65
C ASN A 179 10.22 2.33 15.54
N ASN A 180 11.45 2.63 15.14
CA ASN A 180 12.09 2.01 13.98
C ASN A 180 12.15 0.47 14.07
N GLN A 181 12.42 -0.08 15.27
CA GLN A 181 12.45 -1.52 15.47
C GLN A 181 11.08 -2.18 15.25
N GLU A 182 10.01 -1.53 15.67
CA GLU A 182 8.65 -2.01 15.45
C GLU A 182 8.26 -1.92 13.99
N PHE A 183 8.60 -0.81 13.33
CA PHE A 183 8.35 -0.64 11.90
C PHE A 183 9.13 -1.66 11.06
N ALA A 184 10.41 -1.92 11.38
CA ALA A 184 11.18 -2.97 10.74
C ALA A 184 10.59 -4.37 10.99
N SER A 185 10.10 -4.63 12.20
CA SER A 185 9.41 -5.87 12.55
C SER A 185 8.11 -6.05 11.74
N LEU A 186 7.33 -4.99 11.53
CA LEU A 186 6.15 -4.98 10.67
C LEU A 186 6.49 -5.40 9.23
N LEU A 187 7.55 -4.82 8.67
CA LEU A 187 8.02 -5.14 7.31
C LEU A 187 8.58 -6.58 7.23
N TYR A 188 9.24 -7.06 8.28
CA TYR A 188 9.67 -8.45 8.36
C TYR A 188 8.50 -9.43 8.41
N GLN A 189 7.46 -9.08 9.16
CA GLN A 189 6.28 -9.91 9.34
C GLN A 189 5.46 -10.03 8.06
N SER A 190 5.24 -8.91 7.37
CA SER A 190 4.62 -8.91 6.05
C SER A 190 5.44 -9.74 5.05
N TYR A 191 6.77 -9.62 5.05
CA TYR A 191 7.65 -10.50 4.27
C TYR A 191 7.45 -11.99 4.59
N ASN A 192 7.41 -12.38 5.87
CA ASN A 192 7.25 -13.79 6.24
C ASN A 192 5.88 -14.34 5.85
N LEU A 193 4.81 -13.55 6.01
CA LEU A 193 3.48 -13.94 5.56
C LEU A 193 3.48 -14.18 4.06
N ILE A 194 4.06 -13.24 3.31
CA ILE A 194 4.21 -13.33 1.86
C ILE A 194 4.97 -14.60 1.46
N VAL A 195 6.12 -14.88 2.09
CA VAL A 195 6.92 -16.08 1.81
C VAL A 195 6.17 -17.35 2.18
N PHE A 196 5.41 -17.35 3.27
CA PHE A 196 4.57 -18.48 3.65
C PHE A 196 3.52 -18.77 2.58
N LEU A 197 2.77 -17.75 2.14
CA LEU A 197 1.79 -17.86 1.07
C LEU A 197 2.43 -18.38 -0.24
N HIS A 198 3.61 -17.88 -0.58
CA HIS A 198 4.38 -18.34 -1.74
C HIS A 198 4.87 -19.80 -1.59
N SER A 199 5.27 -20.24 -0.40
CA SER A 199 5.69 -21.63 -0.19
C SER A 199 4.52 -22.61 -0.32
N LYS A 200 3.33 -22.22 0.17
CA LYS A 200 2.10 -23.00 -0.02
C LYS A 200 1.68 -23.06 -1.48
N ALA A 201 1.89 -21.98 -2.25
CA ALA A 201 1.71 -21.95 -3.70
C ALA A 201 2.47 -23.06 -4.44
N ASN A 202 3.68 -23.37 -4.00
CA ASN A 202 4.58 -24.30 -4.67
C ASN A 202 4.47 -25.76 -4.16
N GLU A 203 3.76 -26.00 -3.05
CA GLU A 203 3.50 -27.38 -2.56
C GLU A 203 2.32 -28.06 -3.27
N GLU A 204 1.43 -27.30 -3.92
CA GLU A 204 0.20 -27.79 -4.57
C GLU A 204 0.34 -28.00 -6.09
N ASP A 205 1.53 -28.41 -6.56
CA ASP A 205 1.77 -28.83 -7.96
C ASP A 205 1.13 -30.22 -8.30
N GLY A 206 0.06 -30.58 -7.58
CA GLY A 206 -0.57 -31.90 -7.62
C GLY A 206 -2.10 -31.93 -7.71
N GLU A 207 -2.85 -30.95 -7.19
CA GLU A 207 -4.30 -30.86 -7.39
C GLU A 207 -4.84 -29.48 -6.96
N GLU A 208 -5.65 -28.87 -7.83
CA GLU A 208 -6.40 -27.59 -7.73
C GLU A 208 -5.59 -26.30 -7.45
N SER A 209 -5.53 -25.41 -8.45
CA SER A 209 -4.86 -24.10 -8.36
C SER A 209 -5.32 -23.29 -7.15
N ILE A 210 -4.39 -22.59 -6.48
CA ILE A 210 -4.57 -21.82 -5.22
C ILE A 210 -5.32 -20.49 -5.36
N LEU A 211 -5.72 -20.09 -6.56
CA LEU A 211 -6.53 -18.88 -6.77
C LEU A 211 -7.84 -18.85 -5.95
N PRO A 212 -8.58 -19.97 -5.75
CA PRO A 212 -9.73 -20.04 -4.85
C PRO A 212 -9.37 -19.97 -3.36
N SER A 213 -8.17 -20.40 -2.93
CA SER A 213 -7.73 -20.35 -1.53
C SER A 213 -7.14 -18.99 -1.12
N LEU A 214 -6.67 -18.18 -2.07
CA LEU A 214 -6.30 -16.77 -1.85
C LEU A 214 -7.52 -15.84 -1.61
N ARG A 215 -8.74 -16.27 -1.96
CA ARG A 215 -9.99 -15.52 -1.62
C ARG A 215 -10.14 -15.24 -0.13
N HIS A 216 -9.39 -15.94 0.72
CA HIS A 216 -9.42 -15.77 2.16
C HIS A 216 -8.10 -15.29 2.75
N ILE A 217 -7.28 -14.47 2.06
CA ILE A 217 -6.11 -13.80 2.69
C ILE A 217 -6.50 -13.06 3.99
N ALA A 218 -7.76 -12.63 4.12
CA ALA A 218 -8.30 -12.03 5.35
C ALA A 218 -8.20 -12.93 6.58
N GLU A 219 -8.39 -14.26 6.48
CA GLU A 219 -8.40 -15.12 7.67
C GLU A 219 -6.97 -15.42 8.18
N PRO A 220 -5.96 -15.74 7.34
CA PRO A 220 -4.55 -15.75 7.72
C PRO A 220 -4.06 -14.38 8.19
N LEU A 221 -4.46 -13.28 7.54
CA LEU A 221 -4.15 -11.92 8.03
C LEU A 221 -4.73 -11.72 9.43
N LYS A 222 -6.02 -12.00 9.62
CA LYS A 222 -6.74 -11.82 10.88
C LYS A 222 -6.23 -12.75 11.98
N GLN A 223 -5.83 -13.98 11.66
CA GLN A 223 -5.20 -14.91 12.59
C GLN A 223 -3.82 -14.40 13.00
N PHE A 224 -3.02 -13.91 12.05
CA PHE A 224 -1.72 -13.30 12.33
C PHE A 224 -1.86 -12.03 13.20
N TYR A 225 -2.84 -11.17 12.90
CA TYR A 225 -3.19 -10.00 13.73
C TYR A 225 -3.67 -10.43 15.12
N LYS A 226 -4.59 -11.40 15.22
CA LYS A 226 -5.18 -11.87 16.47
C LYS A 226 -4.17 -12.56 17.37
N GLU A 227 -3.33 -13.45 16.85
CA GLU A 227 -2.37 -14.21 17.66
C GLU A 227 -1.26 -13.34 18.24
N ARG A 228 -0.88 -12.23 17.60
CA ARG A 228 0.32 -11.47 17.98
C ARG A 228 0.08 -10.03 18.46
N TYR A 229 -1.02 -9.38 18.10
CA TYR A 229 -1.38 -8.06 18.64
C TYR A 229 -2.31 -8.14 19.87
N THR A 230 -2.92 -9.30 20.16
CA THR A 230 -3.71 -9.49 21.40
C THR A 230 -2.94 -10.18 22.53
N THR A 231 -1.81 -10.82 22.24
CA THR A 231 -0.95 -11.40 23.28
C THR A 231 -0.01 -10.33 23.85
N ASN A 232 -0.52 -9.62 24.87
CA ASN A 232 0.18 -8.71 25.79
C ASN A 232 0.29 -7.22 25.40
N ASN A 233 -0.77 -6.61 24.88
CA ASN A 233 -0.95 -5.17 25.06
C ASN A 233 -2.34 -4.86 25.65
N PRO A 234 -2.44 -4.50 26.94
CA PRO A 234 -3.72 -4.27 27.63
C PRO A 234 -4.48 -3.01 27.17
N SER A 235 -4.07 -2.37 26.06
CA SER A 235 -4.60 -1.09 25.59
C SER A 235 -5.39 -1.14 24.29
N PHE A 236 -5.69 -2.32 23.73
CA PHE A 236 -6.36 -2.43 22.43
C PHE A 236 -7.70 -3.19 22.50
N THR A 237 -8.81 -2.44 22.55
CA THR A 237 -10.16 -2.91 22.22
C THR A 237 -10.62 -2.17 20.96
N GLY A 238 -10.76 -2.89 19.85
CA GLY A 238 -11.26 -2.38 18.58
C GLY A 238 -11.19 -3.43 17.49
#